data_AF-A0A494Z333-F1
#
_entry.id   AF-A0A494Z333-F1
#
_cell.length_a   1.000
_cell.length_b   1.000
_cell.length_c   1.000
_cell.angle_alpha   90.00
_cell.angle_beta   90.00
_cell.angle_gamma   90.00
#
_symmetry.space_group_name_H-M   'P 1'
#
loop_
_entity.id
_entity.type
_entity.pdbx_description
1 polymer ?
#
loop_
_entity_poly.entity_id
_entity_poly.type
_entity_poly.pdbx_seq_one_letter_code
_entity_poly.pdbx_strand_id
1 'polypeptide(L)'
;MNGEKEAWNLLNSSTKKSYRFSIIIPIIFAITVVTVVLGGVLLTDSAEEAYSFLYIGCAIGFSIMLIFYIINWFFCLSFLKEYKKIQINDEKLKRLLSFNKICCILFMIPITFLFGMFGFQKAKIFARGTYRKGTLDEILYKVFILR
;
A
#
# COMPACT_ATOMS: atom_id res chain seq x y z
N MET A 1 -15.51 16.87 -19.96
CA MET A 1 -14.72 17.66 -18.98
C MET A 1 -14.97 17.28 -17.51
N ASN A 2 -16.21 17.01 -17.05
CA ASN A 2 -16.43 16.63 -15.63
C ASN A 2 -15.87 15.25 -15.22
N GLY A 3 -15.95 14.23 -16.09
CA GLY A 3 -15.48 12.87 -15.77
C GLY A 3 -13.96 12.73 -15.59
N GLU A 4 -13.15 13.56 -16.27
CA GLU A 4 -11.69 13.52 -16.14
C GLU A 4 -11.22 14.12 -14.80
N LYS A 5 -11.86 15.21 -14.36
CA LYS A 5 -11.60 15.81 -13.04
C LYS A 5 -11.97 14.85 -11.92
N GLU A 6 -13.08 14.14 -12.06
CA GLU A 6 -13.53 13.11 -11.12
C GLU A 6 -12.56 11.91 -11.09
N ALA A 7 -12.10 11.46 -12.26
CA ALA A 7 -11.08 10.41 -12.39
C ALA A 7 -9.75 10.77 -11.71
N TRP A 8 -9.27 12.00 -11.89
CA TRP A 8 -8.08 12.50 -11.21
C TRP A 8 -8.25 12.59 -9.69
N ASN A 9 -9.42 13.04 -9.22
CA ASN A 9 -9.73 13.09 -7.80
C ASN A 9 -9.76 11.68 -7.19
N LEU A 10 -10.36 10.72 -7.88
CA LEU A 10 -10.38 9.31 -7.47
C LEU A 10 -8.96 8.74 -7.37
N LEU A 11 -8.15 8.94 -8.41
CA LEU A 11 -6.75 8.49 -8.44
C LEU A 11 -5.94 9.08 -7.29
N ASN A 12 -6.03 10.40 -7.07
CA ASN A 12 -5.29 11.09 -6.01
C ASN A 12 -5.75 10.68 -4.61
N SER A 13 -7.05 10.52 -4.40
CA SER A 13 -7.62 10.07 -3.13
C SER A 13 -7.16 8.65 -2.78
N SER A 14 -7.31 7.72 -3.73
CA SER A 14 -6.92 6.32 -3.56
C SER A 14 -5.42 6.17 -3.34
N THR A 15 -4.60 6.73 -4.23
CA THR A 15 -3.13 6.62 -4.12
C THR A 15 -2.61 7.29 -2.86
N LYS A 16 -3.16 8.43 -2.41
CA LYS A 16 -2.73 9.10 -1.17
C LYS A 16 -3.04 8.28 0.08
N LYS A 17 -4.26 7.72 0.18
CA LYS A 17 -4.66 6.90 1.33
C LYS A 17 -3.83 5.62 1.37
N SER A 18 -3.81 4.86 0.27
CA SER A 18 -3.09 3.58 0.19
C SER A 18 -1.57 3.74 0.31
N TYR A 19 -1.00 4.87 -0.15
CA TYR A 19 0.39 5.22 0.11
C TYR A 19 0.70 5.43 1.60
N ARG A 20 -0.21 6.05 2.37
CA ARG A 20 0.02 6.24 3.81
C ARG A 20 0.04 4.88 4.53
N PHE A 21 -0.88 3.99 4.21
CA PHE A 21 -0.92 2.66 4.82
C PHE A 21 0.27 1.79 4.44
N SER A 22 0.78 1.93 3.21
CA SER A 22 2.00 1.23 2.78
C SER A 22 3.27 1.68 3.49
N ILE A 23 3.25 2.84 4.16
CA ILE A 23 4.32 3.27 5.07
C ILE A 23 4.05 2.84 6.51
N ILE A 24 2.81 3.01 6.98
CA ILE A 24 2.42 2.74 8.37
C ILE A 24 2.59 1.25 8.71
N ILE A 25 2.18 0.34 7.82
CA ILE A 25 2.24 -1.11 8.07
C ILE A 25 3.69 -1.57 8.34
N PRO A 26 4.70 -1.25 7.49
CA PRO A 26 6.10 -1.56 7.80
C PRO A 26 6.63 -0.94 9.09
N ILE A 27 6.23 0.29 9.41
CA ILE A 27 6.65 0.96 10.66
C ILE A 27 6.12 0.20 11.87
N ILE A 28 4.83 -0.16 11.86
CA ILE A 28 4.22 -0.93 12.95
C ILE A 28 4.91 -2.27 13.10
N PHE A 29 5.16 -2.97 11.99
CA PHE A 29 5.91 -4.22 12.01
C PHE A 29 7.28 -4.06 12.66
N ALA A 30 8.04 -3.04 12.27
CA ALA A 30 9.37 -2.77 12.83
C ALA A 30 9.29 -2.46 14.34
N ILE A 31 8.35 -1.63 14.77
CA ILE A 31 8.15 -1.30 16.19
C ILE A 31 7.75 -2.54 16.98
N THR A 32 6.86 -3.39 16.44
CA THR A 32 6.48 -4.66 17.07
C THR A 32 7.70 -5.54 17.26
N VAL A 33 8.48 -5.78 16.21
CA VAL A 33 9.67 -6.65 16.27
C VAL A 33 10.68 -6.12 17.29
N VAL A 34 11.00 -4.82 17.26
CA VAL A 34 11.95 -4.22 18.20
C VAL A 34 11.46 -4.32 19.63
N THR A 35 10.19 -3.97 19.88
CA THR A 35 9.61 -4.03 21.24
C THR A 35 9.58 -5.46 21.77
N VAL A 36 9.23 -6.42 20.92
CA VAL A 36 9.17 -7.84 21.29
C VAL A 36 10.55 -8.39 21.62
N VAL A 37 11.55 -8.09 20.78
CA VAL A 37 12.93 -8.54 21.00
C VAL A 37 13.53 -7.89 22.24
N LEU A 38 13.38 -6.58 22.40
CA LEU A 38 13.93 -5.87 23.57
C LEU A 38 13.24 -6.30 24.86
N GLY A 39 11.91 -6.44 24.86
CA GLY A 39 11.18 -6.89 26.05
C GLY A 39 11.49 -8.34 26.41
N GLY A 40 11.59 -9.24 25.43
CA GLY A 40 11.98 -10.63 25.66
C GLY A 40 13.46 -10.83 26.05
N VAL A 41 14.32 -9.81 25.90
CA VAL A 41 15.72 -9.86 26.36
C VAL A 41 15.91 -9.14 27.69
N LEU A 42 15.19 -8.04 27.92
CA LEU A 42 15.43 -7.13 29.05
C LEU A 42 14.44 -7.33 30.21
N LEU A 43 13.27 -7.92 29.99
CA LEU A 43 12.18 -7.97 30.97
C LEU A 43 11.81 -9.37 31.44
N THR A 44 12.51 -10.40 30.98
CA THR A 44 12.18 -11.80 31.28
C THR A 44 13.39 -12.52 31.84
N ASP A 45 13.20 -13.21 32.97
CA ASP A 45 14.29 -13.89 33.68
C ASP A 45 14.39 -15.38 33.30
N SER A 46 13.44 -15.87 32.50
CA SER A 46 13.40 -17.24 31.99
C SER A 46 13.07 -17.32 30.50
N ALA A 47 13.49 -18.42 29.86
CA ALA A 47 13.18 -18.67 28.45
C ALA A 47 11.66 -18.81 28.20
N GLU A 48 10.91 -19.44 29.11
CA GLU A 48 9.45 -19.60 28.97
C GLU A 48 8.71 -18.25 29.00
N GLU A 49 9.13 -17.33 29.87
CA GLU A 49 8.60 -15.97 29.90
C GLU A 49 8.96 -15.19 28.64
N ALA A 50 10.20 -15.32 28.14
CA ALA A 50 10.64 -14.69 26.90
C ALA A 50 9.81 -15.16 25.69
N TYR A 51 9.54 -16.46 25.58
CA TYR A 51 8.65 -17.00 24.54
C TYR A 51 7.22 -16.49 24.67
N SER A 52 6.67 -16.48 25.90
CA SER A 52 5.32 -15.98 26.16
C SER A 52 5.19 -14.50 25.79
N PHE A 53 6.17 -13.68 26.16
CA PHE A 53 6.23 -12.27 25.79
C PHE A 53 6.30 -12.09 24.27
N LEU A 54 7.11 -12.93 23.59
CA LEU A 54 7.21 -12.92 22.14
C LEU A 54 5.89 -13.25 21.46
N TYR A 55 5.19 -14.30 21.90
CA TYR A 55 3.88 -14.65 21.36
C TYR A 55 2.85 -13.55 21.55
N ILE A 56 2.77 -12.99 22.76
CA ILE A 56 1.81 -11.91 23.07
C ILE A 56 2.10 -10.67 22.23
N GLY A 57 3.35 -10.22 22.17
CA GLY A 57 3.70 -9.01 21.42
C GLY A 57 3.57 -9.19 19.92
N CYS A 58 3.92 -10.37 19.37
CA CYS A 58 3.64 -10.71 17.98
C CYS A 58 2.13 -10.73 17.69
N ALA A 59 1.32 -11.31 18.57
CA ALA A 59 -0.14 -11.35 18.41
C ALA A 59 -0.74 -9.93 18.38
N ILE A 60 -0.30 -9.05 19.28
CA ILE A 60 -0.74 -7.64 19.31
C ILE A 60 -0.32 -6.93 18.02
N GLY A 61 0.96 -7.02 17.64
CA GLY A 61 1.48 -6.34 16.46
C GLY A 61 0.82 -6.80 15.16
N PHE A 62 0.66 -8.11 14.97
CA PHE A 62 -0.04 -8.65 13.82
C PHE A 62 -1.52 -8.29 13.80
N SER A 63 -2.19 -8.20 14.97
CA SER A 63 -3.57 -7.74 15.04
C SER A 63 -3.71 -6.28 14.57
N ILE A 64 -2.79 -5.41 15.00
CA ILE A 64 -2.77 -4.01 14.56
C ILE A 64 -2.51 -3.93 13.05
N MET A 65 -1.53 -4.68 12.53
CA MET A 65 -1.25 -4.74 11.09
C MET A 65 -2.45 -5.24 10.30
N LEU A 66 -3.17 -6.26 10.80
CA LEU A 66 -4.36 -6.80 10.18
C LEU A 66 -5.48 -5.76 10.10
N ILE A 67 -5.68 -4.94 11.14
CA ILE A 67 -6.63 -3.82 11.11
C ILE A 67 -6.30 -2.85 9.97
N PHE A 68 -5.04 -2.42 9.86
CA PHE A 68 -4.62 -1.51 8.79
C PHE A 68 -4.73 -2.14 7.40
N TYR A 69 -4.43 -3.43 7.29
CA TYR A 69 -4.60 -4.20 6.07
C TYR A 69 -6.08 -4.21 5.63
N ILE A 70 -7.01 -4.54 6.53
CA ILE A 70 -8.45 -4.58 6.28
C ILE A 70 -8.99 -3.19 5.91
N ILE A 71 -8.57 -2.14 6.61
CA ILE A 71 -8.95 -0.75 6.29
C ILE A 71 -8.53 -0.40 4.86
N ASN A 72 -7.29 -0.73 4.46
CA ASN A 72 -6.83 -0.46 3.10
C ASN A 72 -7.54 -1.34 2.06
N TRP A 73 -7.99 -2.54 2.45
CA TRP A 73 -8.88 -3.40 1.66
C TRP A 73 -10.18 -2.70 1.30
N PHE A 74 -10.85 -2.07 2.27
CA PHE A 74 -12.06 -1.30 2.03
C PHE A 74 -11.83 -0.10 1.09
N PHE A 75 -10.70 0.59 1.22
CA PHE A 75 -10.35 1.66 0.27
C PHE A 75 -10.12 1.13 -1.15
N CYS A 76 -9.46 -0.02 -1.30
CA CYS A 76 -9.28 -0.68 -2.59
C CYS A 76 -10.63 -1.08 -3.20
N LEU A 77 -11.54 -1.64 -2.40
CA LEU A 77 -12.88 -2.00 -2.84
C LEU A 77 -13.70 -0.79 -3.30
N SER A 78 -13.68 0.31 -2.53
CA SER A 78 -14.34 1.57 -2.93
C SER A 78 -13.81 2.07 -4.27
N PHE A 79 -12.48 2.11 -4.41
CA PHE A 79 -11.82 2.49 -5.66
C PHE A 79 -12.24 1.61 -6.84
N LEU A 80 -12.27 0.29 -6.67
CA LEU A 80 -12.65 -0.64 -7.74
C LEU A 80 -14.13 -0.47 -8.16
N LYS A 81 -15.01 -0.16 -7.21
CA LYS A 81 -16.43 0.10 -7.46
C LYS A 81 -16.64 1.42 -8.22
N GLU A 82 -15.91 2.47 -7.84
CA GLU A 82 -15.97 3.78 -8.50
C GLU A 82 -15.33 3.73 -9.89
N TYR A 83 -14.17 3.08 -10.04
CA TYR A 83 -13.46 2.91 -11.31
C TYR A 83 -14.33 2.33 -12.42
N LYS A 84 -15.19 1.34 -12.11
CA LYS A 84 -16.09 0.72 -13.10
C LYS A 84 -17.12 1.69 -13.71
N LYS A 85 -17.40 2.80 -13.03
CA LYS A 85 -18.44 3.76 -13.44
C LYS A 85 -17.89 4.91 -14.29
N ILE A 86 -16.57 5.10 -14.31
CA ILE A 86 -15.94 6.25 -14.96
C ILE A 86 -15.57 5.88 -16.40
N GLN A 87 -16.07 6.66 -17.35
CA GLN A 87 -15.57 6.66 -18.74
C GLN A 87 -14.49 7.73 -18.90
N ILE A 88 -13.35 7.34 -19.46
CA ILE A 88 -12.16 8.19 -19.57
C ILE A 88 -11.65 8.18 -21.00
N ASN A 89 -11.56 9.37 -21.59
CA ASN A 89 -11.02 9.57 -22.93
C ASN A 89 -9.50 9.76 -22.91
N ASP A 90 -8.95 10.36 -21.85
CA ASP A 90 -7.50 10.48 -21.64
C ASP A 90 -6.85 9.10 -21.38
N GLU A 91 -6.05 8.66 -22.34
CA GLU A 91 -5.39 7.36 -22.32
C GLU A 91 -4.33 7.24 -21.21
N LYS A 92 -3.61 8.32 -20.89
CA LYS A 92 -2.64 8.35 -19.80
C LYS A 92 -3.34 8.17 -18.46
N LEU A 93 -4.44 8.88 -18.23
CA LEU A 93 -5.23 8.77 -17.01
C LEU A 93 -5.87 7.38 -16.87
N LYS A 94 -6.38 6.83 -17.97
CA LYS A 94 -6.90 5.45 -18.03
C LYS A 94 -5.85 4.42 -17.63
N ARG A 95 -4.60 4.57 -18.09
CA ARG A 95 -3.47 3.70 -17.73
C ARG A 95 -3.07 3.85 -16.27
N LEU A 96 -2.98 5.08 -15.75
CA LEU A 96 -2.71 5.31 -14.32
C LEU A 96 -3.75 4.67 -13.41
N LEU A 97 -5.03 4.78 -13.75
CA LEU A 97 -6.11 4.14 -12.99
C LEU A 97 -6.09 2.62 -13.12
N SER A 98 -5.76 2.09 -14.30
CA SER A 98 -5.60 0.65 -14.51
C SER A 98 -4.41 0.09 -13.71
N PHE A 99 -3.30 0.82 -13.65
CA PHE A 99 -2.16 0.49 -12.81
C PHE A 99 -2.55 0.51 -11.32
N ASN A 100 -3.27 1.54 -10.86
CA ASN A 100 -3.75 1.60 -9.48
C ASN A 100 -4.73 0.45 -9.16
N LYS A 101 -5.58 0.05 -10.11
CA LYS A 101 -6.44 -1.14 -10.00
C LYS A 101 -5.63 -2.41 -9.80
N ILE A 102 -4.56 -2.62 -10.56
CA ILE A 102 -3.67 -3.78 -10.40
C ILE A 102 -3.02 -3.74 -9.02
N CYS A 103 -2.56 -2.57 -8.58
CA CYS A 103 -1.99 -2.40 -7.24
C CYS A 103 -2.99 -2.76 -6.14
N CYS A 104 -4.25 -2.33 -6.27
CA CYS A 104 -5.35 -2.74 -5.38
C CYS A 104 -5.50 -4.25 -5.34
N ILE A 105 -5.60 -4.93 -6.50
CA ILE A 105 -5.77 -6.38 -6.55
C ILE A 105 -4.58 -7.11 -5.89
N LEU A 106 -3.35 -6.70 -6.20
CA LEU A 106 -2.14 -7.27 -5.61
C LEU A 106 -2.09 -7.02 -4.10
N PHE A 107 -2.48 -5.83 -3.64
CA PHE A 107 -2.59 -5.52 -2.21
C PHE A 107 -3.62 -6.42 -1.53
N MET A 108 -4.72 -6.73 -2.21
CA MET A 108 -5.82 -7.49 -1.64
C MET A 108 -5.51 -8.98 -1.44
N ILE A 109 -4.48 -9.51 -2.11
CA ILE A 109 -4.04 -10.90 -2.00
C ILE A 109 -2.88 -10.95 -0.97
N PRO A 110 -3.01 -11.69 0.14
CA PRO A 110 -2.01 -11.67 1.22
C PRO A 110 -0.58 -11.99 0.78
N ILE A 111 -0.40 -12.92 -0.17
CA ILE A 111 0.93 -13.34 -0.66
C ILE A 111 1.61 -12.22 -1.47
N THR A 112 0.83 -11.35 -2.12
CA THR A 112 1.34 -10.32 -3.02
C THR A 112 1.21 -8.90 -2.46
N PHE A 113 0.80 -8.75 -1.20
CA PHE A 113 0.41 -7.44 -0.67
C PHE A 113 1.55 -6.41 -0.70
N LEU A 114 2.80 -6.87 -0.50
CA LEU A 114 4.01 -6.05 -0.62
C LEU A 114 4.12 -5.39 -2.00
N PHE A 115 3.87 -6.15 -3.08
CA PHE A 115 3.89 -5.61 -4.44
C PHE A 115 2.81 -4.54 -4.64
N GLY A 116 1.62 -4.74 -4.08
CA GLY A 116 0.56 -3.74 -4.07
C GLY A 116 0.98 -2.45 -3.35
N MET A 117 1.62 -2.57 -2.19
CA MET A 117 2.16 -1.43 -1.43
C MET A 117 3.19 -0.63 -2.23
N PHE A 118 4.19 -1.29 -2.81
CA PHE A 118 5.17 -0.64 -3.68
C PHE A 118 4.50 -0.01 -4.92
N GLY A 119 3.52 -0.70 -5.49
CA GLY A 119 2.73 -0.22 -6.61
C GLY A 119 2.02 1.10 -6.32
N PHE A 120 1.39 1.26 -5.15
CA PHE A 120 0.75 2.53 -4.75
C PHE A 120 1.73 3.70 -4.67
N GLN A 121 2.95 3.45 -4.19
CA GLN A 121 4.01 4.46 -4.19
C GLN A 121 4.39 4.88 -5.61
N LYS A 122 4.56 3.93 -6.53
CA LYS A 122 4.86 4.23 -7.93
C LYS A 122 3.70 4.95 -8.62
N ALA A 123 2.46 4.52 -8.40
CA ALA A 123 1.26 5.16 -8.93
C ALA A 123 1.18 6.63 -8.55
N LYS A 124 1.48 6.95 -7.28
CA LYS A 124 1.53 8.32 -6.76
C LYS A 124 2.66 9.15 -7.41
N ILE A 125 3.85 8.58 -7.60
CA ILE A 125 4.97 9.25 -8.27
C ILE A 125 4.63 9.54 -9.74
N PHE A 126 4.05 8.57 -10.44
CA PHE A 126 3.66 8.70 -11.84
C PHE A 126 2.52 9.70 -12.05
N ALA A 127 1.54 9.73 -11.14
CA ALA A 127 0.46 10.72 -11.13
C ALA A 127 1.00 12.15 -10.97
N ARG A 128 2.10 12.34 -10.23
CA ARG A 128 2.76 13.65 -10.03
C ARG A 128 3.74 14.01 -11.14
N GLY A 129 4.09 13.07 -12.02
CA GLY A 129 5.10 13.29 -13.06
C GLY A 129 6.53 13.46 -12.54
N THR A 130 6.81 13.15 -11.27
CA THR A 130 8.11 13.39 -10.62
C THR A 130 9.03 12.17 -10.63
N TYR A 131 8.99 11.34 -11.67
CA TYR A 131 9.84 10.15 -11.77
C TYR A 131 11.30 10.54 -12.10
N ARG A 132 12.27 9.78 -11.58
CA ARG A 132 13.71 10.03 -11.84
C ARG A 132 14.12 9.47 -13.20
N LYS A 133 14.72 10.30 -14.04
CA LYS A 133 15.36 9.87 -15.29
C LYS A 133 16.57 8.97 -15.01
N GLY A 134 16.83 8.00 -15.88
CA GLY A 134 17.91 7.02 -15.78
C GLY A 134 17.68 5.91 -14.75
N THR A 135 16.46 5.78 -14.21
CA THR A 135 16.15 4.80 -13.16
C THR A 135 15.08 3.81 -13.60
N LEU A 136 14.90 2.74 -12.82
CA LEU A 136 13.83 1.77 -13.01
C LEU A 136 12.43 2.44 -13.03
N ASP A 137 12.26 3.59 -12.34
CA ASP A 137 10.99 4.34 -12.34
C ASP A 137 10.68 4.97 -13.69
N GLU A 138 11.70 5.39 -14.45
CA GLU A 138 11.49 5.85 -15.83
C GLU A 138 11.10 4.69 -16.75
N ILE A 139 11.72 3.52 -16.58
CA ILE A 139 11.39 2.33 -17.36
C ILE A 139 9.93 1.94 -17.09
N LEU A 140 9.56 1.82 -15.82
CA LEU A 140 8.19 1.51 -15.42
C LEU A 140 7.20 2.57 -15.93
N TYR A 141 7.52 3.86 -15.82
CA TYR A 141 6.65 4.93 -16.33
C TYR A 141 6.47 4.83 -17.86
N LYS A 142 7.55 4.58 -18.62
CA LYS A 142 7.47 4.41 -20.07
C LYS A 142 6.65 3.19 -20.47
N VAL A 143 6.85 2.06 -19.80
CA VAL A 143 6.18 0.78 -20.11
C VAL A 143 4.70 0.81 -19.74
N PHE A 144 4.35 1.32 -18.56
CA PHE A 144 2.99 1.21 -18.04
C PHE A 144 2.12 2.44 -18.32
N ILE A 145 2.72 3.63 -18.51
CA ILE A 145 1.96 4.89 -18.59
C ILE A 145 2.11 5.58 -19.95
N LEU A 146 3.34 5.72 -20.47
CA LEU A 146 3.60 6.52 -21.67
C LEU A 146 3.26 5.81 -23.00
N ARG A 147 3.42 4.48 -23.07
CA ARG A 147 3.32 3.69 -24.31
C ARG A 147 1.93 3.17 -24.60
#